data_AF-A0A2S4N4M7-F1
#
_entry.id   AF-A0A2S4N4M7-F1
#
_cell.length_a   1.000
_cell.length_b   1.000
_cell.length_c   1.000
_cell.angle_alpha   90.00
_cell.angle_beta   90.00
_cell.angle_gamma   90.00
#
_symmetry.space_group_name_H-M   'P 1'
#
loop_
_entity.id
_entity.type
_entity.pdbx_description
1 polymer ?
#
loop_
_entity_poly.entity_id
_entity_poly.type
_entity_poly.pdbx_seq_one_letter_code
_entity_poly.pdbx_strand_id
1 'polypeptide(L)'
;MGKIKCKCGHIIVDQTDNISYKGYILPDSKVLKVLNVFTESIDNLTDSIIQNKRDKWIKENFSDSYPKNLKNSDMIHDLIIDILVETTQDIFECENCGRIAIEYGNENKIIFFSPDNTDTKGIFNE
;
A
#
# COMPACT_ATOMS: atom_id res chain seq x y z
N MET A 1 0.93 13.31 -7.71
CA MET A 1 0.55 14.41 -6.80
C MET A 1 -0.94 14.69 -6.94
N GLY A 2 -1.73 14.22 -5.98
CA GLY A 2 -3.17 14.45 -5.87
C GLY A 2 -3.48 15.64 -4.95
N LYS A 3 -4.64 16.27 -5.15
CA LYS A 3 -5.18 17.28 -4.23
C LYS A 3 -6.63 16.95 -3.91
N ILE A 4 -6.95 16.80 -2.64
CA ILE A 4 -8.27 16.43 -2.16
C ILE A 4 -8.86 17.63 -1.42
N LYS A 5 -9.96 18.19 -1.93
CA LYS A 5 -10.64 19.32 -1.30
C LYS A 5 -11.59 18.81 -0.21
N CYS A 6 -11.26 19.08 1.05
CA CYS A 6 -12.11 18.74 2.18
C CYS A 6 -13.34 19.68 2.25
N LYS A 7 -14.44 19.19 2.83
CA LYS A 7 -15.68 19.97 3.06
C LYS A 7 -15.47 21.20 3.94
N CYS A 8 -14.43 21.25 4.78
CA CYS A 8 -14.07 22.43 5.58
C CYS A 8 -13.32 23.52 4.78
N GLY A 9 -13.01 23.26 3.51
CA GLY A 9 -12.27 24.17 2.62
C GLY A 9 -10.76 23.92 2.57
N HIS A 10 -10.21 23.14 3.50
CA HIS A 10 -8.79 22.75 3.49
C HIS A 10 -8.46 21.81 2.31
N ILE A 11 -7.24 21.91 1.78
CA ILE A 11 -6.73 21.04 0.71
C ILE A 11 -5.76 20.05 1.33
N ILE A 12 -6.13 18.77 1.30
CA ILE A 12 -5.25 17.66 1.66
C ILE A 12 -4.38 17.36 0.44
N VAL A 13 -3.06 17.27 0.63
CA VAL A 13 -2.10 17.12 -0.45
C VAL A 13 -1.52 15.71 -0.41
N ASP A 14 -1.72 14.94 -1.48
CA ASP A 14 -1.05 13.66 -1.67
C ASP A 14 0.20 13.88 -2.55
N GLN A 15 1.35 14.07 -1.91
CA GLN A 15 2.61 14.40 -2.60
C GLN A 15 3.67 13.31 -2.52
N THR A 16 3.71 12.55 -1.42
CA THR A 16 4.72 11.54 -1.08
C THR A 16 4.16 10.58 -0.06
N ASP A 17 4.79 9.41 0.07
CA ASP A 17 4.55 8.47 1.16
C ASP A 17 5.22 8.94 2.45
N ASN A 18 4.87 8.30 3.58
CA ASN A 18 5.39 8.60 4.91
C ASN A 18 5.05 10.03 5.40
N ILE A 19 3.78 10.41 5.26
CA ILE A 19 3.23 11.66 5.81
C ILE A 19 2.24 11.34 6.92
N SER A 20 2.22 12.15 7.97
CA SER A 20 1.52 11.85 9.24
C SER A 20 -0.01 11.82 9.14
N TYR A 21 -0.57 12.24 8.01
CA TYR A 21 -2.01 12.27 7.76
C TYR A 21 -2.45 11.31 6.64
N LYS A 22 -1.55 10.45 6.14
CA LYS A 22 -1.88 9.42 5.15
C LYS A 22 -1.71 8.04 5.77
N GLY A 23 -2.63 7.14 5.46
CA GLY A 23 -2.55 5.74 5.82
C GLY A 23 -3.12 4.84 4.74
N TYR A 24 -3.15 3.54 5.03
CA TYR A 24 -3.70 2.51 4.17
C TYR A 24 -4.75 1.69 4.92
N ILE A 25 -5.87 1.37 4.28
CA ILE A 25 -6.80 0.36 4.79
C ILE A 25 -6.64 -0.94 4.02
N LEU A 26 -6.52 -2.05 4.76
CA LEU A 26 -6.54 -3.40 4.23
C LEU A 26 -7.83 -4.09 4.69
N PRO A 27 -8.76 -4.43 3.79
CA PRO A 27 -9.95 -5.16 4.17
C PRO A 27 -9.58 -6.52 4.77
N ASP A 28 -10.21 -6.92 5.87
CA ASP A 28 -9.96 -8.21 6.53
C ASP A 28 -10.04 -9.40 5.56
N SER A 29 -11.02 -9.38 4.67
CA SER A 29 -11.18 -10.37 3.58
C SER A 29 -9.98 -10.53 2.64
N LYS A 30 -9.03 -9.58 2.64
CA LYS A 30 -7.81 -9.58 1.84
C LYS A 30 -6.56 -9.89 2.66
N VAL A 31 -6.62 -9.83 4.00
CA VAL A 31 -5.47 -10.05 4.89
C VAL A 31 -4.81 -11.40 4.61
N LEU A 32 -5.60 -12.48 4.57
CA LEU A 32 -5.06 -13.81 4.28
C LEU A 32 -4.44 -13.92 2.87
N LYS A 33 -5.00 -13.23 1.87
CA LYS A 33 -4.41 -13.18 0.52
C LYS A 33 -3.01 -12.57 0.59
N VAL A 34 -2.88 -11.42 1.27
CA VAL A 34 -1.59 -10.74 1.43
C VAL A 34 -0.59 -11.64 2.15
N LEU A 35 -0.96 -12.20 3.30
CA LEU A 35 -0.07 -13.08 4.09
C LEU A 35 0.39 -14.31 3.31
N ASN A 36 -0.51 -14.95 2.55
CA ASN A 36 -0.15 -16.10 1.72
C ASN A 36 0.83 -15.72 0.61
N VAL A 37 0.63 -14.58 -0.07
CA VAL A 37 1.57 -14.10 -1.09
C VAL A 37 2.95 -13.85 -0.49
N PHE A 38 3.02 -13.27 0.72
CA PHE A 38 4.29 -13.09 1.43
C PHE A 38 5.01 -14.41 1.67
N THR A 39 4.32 -15.39 2.28
CA THR A 39 4.94 -16.68 2.63
C THR A 39 5.33 -17.47 1.39
N GLU A 40 4.43 -17.54 0.40
CA GLU A 40 4.68 -18.28 -0.85
C GLU A 40 5.83 -17.66 -1.65
N SER A 41 5.94 -16.33 -1.68
CA SER A 41 7.05 -15.66 -2.38
C SER A 41 8.41 -16.01 -1.75
N ILE A 42 8.47 -16.04 -0.42
CA ILE A 42 9.69 -16.39 0.32
C ILE A 42 10.06 -17.86 0.09
N ASP A 43 9.10 -18.77 0.22
CA ASP A 43 9.32 -20.21 0.05
C ASP A 43 9.75 -20.52 -1.38
N ASN A 44 9.02 -20.00 -2.38
CA ASN A 44 9.33 -20.24 -3.79
C ASN A 44 10.71 -19.70 -4.19
N LEU A 45 11.09 -18.51 -3.72
CA LEU A 45 12.42 -17.97 -3.97
C LEU A 45 13.50 -18.82 -3.29
N THR A 46 13.30 -19.20 -2.03
CA THR A 46 14.24 -20.03 -1.26
C THR A 46 14.49 -21.37 -1.94
N ASP A 47 13.41 -22.06 -2.33
CA ASP A 47 13.48 -23.33 -3.04
C ASP A 47 14.19 -23.18 -4.39
N SER A 48 13.91 -22.10 -5.12
CA SER A 48 14.59 -21.83 -6.40
C SER A 48 16.10 -21.63 -6.22
N ILE A 49 16.55 -21.02 -5.12
CA ILE A 49 17.96 -20.82 -4.81
C ILE A 49 18.62 -22.15 -4.48
N ILE A 50 17.99 -22.97 -3.63
CA ILE A 50 18.50 -24.30 -3.26
C ILE A 50 18.66 -25.18 -4.51
N GLN A 51 17.72 -25.07 -5.46
CA GLN A 51 17.75 -25.81 -6.72
C GLN A 51 18.61 -25.17 -7.82
N ASN A 52 19.30 -24.05 -7.54
CA ASN A 52 20.06 -23.27 -8.51
C ASN A 52 19.23 -22.82 -9.75
N LYS A 53 17.95 -22.49 -9.53
CA LYS A 53 16.95 -22.06 -10.52
C LYS A 53 16.49 -20.61 -10.33
N ARG A 54 17.23 -19.79 -9.56
CA ARG A 54 16.88 -18.38 -9.27
C ARG A 54 16.54 -17.57 -10.54
N ASP A 55 17.37 -17.66 -11.58
CA ASP A 55 17.15 -16.89 -12.82
C ASP A 55 15.88 -17.31 -13.57
N LYS A 56 15.48 -18.58 -13.44
CA LYS A 56 14.22 -19.07 -13.97
C LYS A 56 13.05 -18.48 -13.19
N TRP A 57 13.12 -18.52 -11.85
CA TRP A 57 12.10 -17.92 -10.98
C TRP A 57 11.92 -16.42 -11.24
N ILE A 58 13.00 -15.67 -11.46
CA ILE A 58 12.91 -14.24 -11.82
C ILE A 58 12.06 -14.04 -13.08
N LYS A 59 12.29 -14.83 -14.13
CA LYS A 59 11.54 -14.72 -15.39
C LYS A 59 10.06 -15.08 -15.25
N GLU A 60 9.72 -15.94 -14.29
CA GLU A 60 8.35 -16.38 -14.06
C GLU A 60 7.53 -15.36 -13.24
N ASN A 61 8.19 -14.55 -12.42
CA ASN A 61 7.52 -13.62 -11.50
C ASN A 61 7.66 -12.15 -11.91
N PHE A 62 8.62 -11.80 -12.77
CA PHE A 62 8.87 -10.41 -13.18
C PHE A 62 8.96 -10.25 -14.69
N SER A 63 8.83 -9.01 -15.16
CA SER A 63 9.02 -8.66 -16.57
C SER A 63 10.44 -8.96 -17.06
N ASP A 64 10.59 -9.15 -18.38
CA ASP A 64 11.91 -9.38 -19.00
C ASP A 64 12.92 -8.23 -18.76
N SER A 65 12.42 -7.03 -18.48
CA SER A 65 13.21 -5.84 -18.15
C SER A 65 13.67 -5.77 -16.69
N TYR A 66 13.23 -6.69 -15.83
CA TYR A 66 13.54 -6.64 -14.40
C TYR A 66 15.04 -6.92 -14.12
N PRO A 67 15.71 -6.14 -13.24
CA PRO A 67 17.13 -6.33 -12.96
C PRO A 67 17.44 -7.67 -12.27
N LYS A 68 18.35 -8.47 -12.85
CA LYS A 68 18.62 -9.84 -12.38
C LYS A 68 19.63 -9.94 -11.24
N ASN A 69 20.40 -8.87 -11.03
CA ASN A 69 21.50 -8.78 -10.06
C ASN A 69 21.07 -8.15 -8.71
N LEU A 70 19.77 -8.07 -8.43
CA LEU A 70 19.23 -7.58 -7.16
C LEU A 70 19.42 -8.59 -6.02
N LYS A 71 19.41 -8.10 -4.78
CA LYS A 71 19.37 -9.01 -3.62
C LYS A 71 18.01 -9.71 -3.59
N ASN A 72 17.99 -10.91 -3.03
CA ASN A 72 16.75 -11.67 -2.84
C ASN A 72 15.73 -10.88 -2.00
N SER A 73 16.19 -10.14 -0.99
CA SER A 73 15.34 -9.25 -0.19
C SER A 73 14.65 -8.18 -1.02
N ASP A 74 15.34 -7.62 -2.01
CA ASP A 74 14.81 -6.53 -2.83
C ASP A 74 13.70 -7.07 -3.75
N MET A 75 13.91 -8.26 -4.33
CA MET A 75 12.89 -8.92 -5.16
C MET A 75 11.64 -9.30 -4.35
N ILE A 76 11.83 -9.79 -3.12
CA ILE A 76 10.71 -10.09 -2.22
C ILE A 76 9.97 -8.82 -1.82
N HIS A 77 10.70 -7.74 -1.53
CA HIS A 77 10.12 -6.44 -1.22
C HIS A 77 9.25 -5.93 -2.38
N ASP A 78 9.72 -6.05 -3.62
CA ASP A 78 8.95 -5.61 -4.80
C ASP A 78 7.63 -6.37 -4.94
N LEU A 79 7.64 -7.71 -4.79
CA LEU A 79 6.42 -8.53 -4.83
C LEU A 79 5.44 -8.16 -3.72
N ILE A 80 5.96 -7.85 -2.53
CA ILE A 80 5.18 -7.43 -1.37
C ILE A 80 4.52 -6.08 -1.62
N ILE A 81 5.26 -5.11 -2.15
CA ILE A 81 4.71 -3.79 -2.46
C ILE A 81 3.60 -3.91 -3.50
N ASP A 82 3.81 -4.70 -4.55
CA ASP A 82 2.80 -4.89 -5.60
C ASP A 82 1.46 -5.41 -5.02
N ILE A 83 1.49 -6.43 -4.17
CA ILE A 83 0.26 -6.95 -3.56
C ILE A 83 -0.36 -5.98 -2.56
N LEU A 84 0.44 -5.22 -1.80
CA LEU A 84 -0.08 -4.22 -0.87
C LEU A 84 -0.78 -3.09 -1.63
N VAL A 85 -0.20 -2.59 -2.71
CA VAL A 85 -0.83 -1.57 -3.56
C VAL A 85 -2.12 -2.10 -4.20
N GLU A 86 -2.17 -3.36 -4.63
CA GLU A 86 -3.40 -3.95 -5.21
C GLU A 86 -4.53 -4.12 -4.19
N THR A 87 -4.19 -4.36 -2.92
CA THR A 87 -5.16 -4.81 -1.90
C THR A 87 -5.54 -3.74 -0.88
N THR A 88 -4.81 -2.63 -0.82
CA THR A 88 -5.08 -1.53 0.09
C THR A 88 -5.79 -0.37 -0.59
N GLN A 89 -6.33 0.54 0.21
CA GLN A 89 -6.88 1.81 -0.25
C GLN A 89 -6.25 2.94 0.54
N ASP A 90 -5.95 4.05 -0.13
CA ASP A 90 -5.42 5.23 0.51
C ASP A 90 -6.50 5.90 1.36
N ILE A 91 -6.11 6.25 2.58
CA ILE A 91 -6.91 7.08 3.48
C ILE A 91 -6.12 8.31 3.89
N PHE A 92 -6.83 9.41 4.08
CA PHE A 92 -6.23 10.68 4.46
C PHE A 92 -7.03 11.35 5.57
N GLU A 93 -6.33 11.89 6.55
CA GLU A 93 -6.91 12.72 7.59
C GLU A 93 -6.78 14.20 7.21
N CYS A 94 -7.87 14.96 7.32
CA CYS A 94 -7.81 16.39 7.14
C CYS A 94 -7.14 17.06 8.33
N GLU A 95 -5.93 17.56 8.14
CA GLU A 95 -5.13 18.24 9.17
C GLU A 95 -5.87 19.41 9.88
N ASN A 96 -6.80 20.06 9.17
CA ASN A 96 -7.58 21.16 9.71
C ASN A 96 -8.77 20.71 10.59
N CYS A 97 -9.48 19.63 10.22
CA CYS A 97 -10.78 19.29 10.84
C CYS A 97 -10.99 17.81 11.20
N GLY A 98 -9.99 16.96 11.03
CA GLY A 98 -10.02 15.53 11.40
C GLY A 98 -10.93 14.65 10.54
N ARG A 99 -11.49 15.15 9.43
CA ARG A 99 -12.28 14.31 8.51
C ARG A 99 -11.39 13.29 7.83
N ILE A 100 -11.88 12.06 7.72
CA ILE A 100 -11.20 10.99 7.01
C ILE A 100 -11.74 10.95 5.58
N ALA A 101 -10.85 11.19 4.62
CA ALA A 101 -11.06 10.93 3.21
C ALA A 101 -10.60 9.51 2.90
N ILE A 102 -11.43 8.73 2.21
CA ILE A 102 -11.12 7.37 1.79
C ILE A 102 -11.25 7.30 0.27
N GLU A 103 -10.23 6.76 -0.39
CA GLU A 103 -10.33 6.41 -1.80
C GLU A 103 -11.25 5.21 -2.00
N TYR A 104 -12.25 5.34 -2.86
CA TYR A 104 -13.27 4.34 -3.09
C TYR A 104 -13.35 3.91 -4.55
N GLY A 105 -13.06 2.63 -4.78
CA GLY A 105 -13.08 2.01 -6.11
C GLY A 105 -12.03 2.57 -7.05
N ASN A 106 -12.13 2.22 -8.33
CA ASN A 106 -11.07 2.46 -9.32
C ASN A 106 -11.15 3.82 -10.03
N GLU A 107 -12.03 4.73 -9.57
CA GLU A 107 -12.38 5.97 -10.29
C GLU A 107 -11.96 7.26 -9.56
N ASN A 108 -10.89 7.22 -8.75
CA ASN A 108 -10.41 8.38 -7.97
C ASN A 108 -11.54 9.06 -7.14
N LYS A 109 -12.51 8.27 -6.69
CA LYS A 109 -13.63 8.79 -5.90
C LYS A 109 -13.19 8.89 -4.45
N ILE A 110 -13.46 10.04 -3.83
CA ILE A 110 -13.19 10.26 -2.42
C ILE A 110 -14.51 10.29 -1.66
N ILE A 111 -14.60 9.49 -0.60
CA ILE A 111 -15.69 9.53 0.37
C ILE A 111 -15.16 10.14 1.67
N PHE A 112 -15.93 11.04 2.28
CA PHE A 112 -15.55 11.70 3.53
C PHE A 112 -16.39 11.19 4.70
N PHE A 113 -15.70 10.78 5.76
CA PHE A 113 -16.24 10.47 7.07
C PHE A 113 -15.86 11.58 8.06
N SER A 114 -16.75 11.86 9.01
CA SER A 114 -16.50 12.85 10.06
C SER A 114 -16.46 12.14 11.40
N PRO A 115 -15.53 12.51 12.30
CA PRO A 115 -15.54 11.99 13.65
C PRO A 115 -16.78 12.50 14.40
N ASP A 116 -17.29 11.68 15.32
CA ASP A 116 -18.40 12.06 16.20
C ASP A 116 -17.97 13.09 17.25
N ASN A 117 -16.68 13.07 17.63
CA ASN A 117 -16.08 13.99 18.60
C ASN A 117 -15.23 15.06 17.89
N THR A 118 -15.05 16.21 18.53
CA THR A 118 -14.34 17.37 17.96
C THR A 118 -12.82 17.35 18.15
N ASP A 119 -12.29 16.47 19.00
CA ASP A 119 -10.87 16.35 19.33
C ASP A 119 -10.32 14.96 18.98
N THR A 120 -10.39 14.60 17.70
CA THR A 120 -9.96 13.28 17.22
C THR A 120 -8.83 13.36 16.21
N LYS A 121 -8.09 14.48 16.18
CA LYS A 121 -7.01 14.66 15.19
C LYS A 121 -5.82 13.78 15.53
N GLY A 122 -5.12 13.33 14.49
CA GLY A 122 -3.89 12.54 14.64
C GLY A 122 -4.17 11.06 14.79
N ILE A 123 -5.19 10.54 14.09
CA ILE A 123 -5.54 9.11 14.11
C ILE A 123 -4.39 8.25 13.54
N PHE A 124 -3.54 8.85 12.70
CA PHE A 124 -2.37 8.20 12.12
C PHE A 124 -1.05 8.63 12.77
N ASN A 125 -1.08 9.44 13.83
CA ASN A 125 0.12 9.79 14.58
C ASN A 125 0.42 8.66 15.58
N GLU A 126 1.53 7.96 15.37
CA GLU A 126 2.16 7.13 16.40
C GLU A 126 3.03 7.96 17.36
#